data_AF-A0A6L6JA95-F1
#
_entry.id   AF-A0A6L6JA95-F1
#
_cell.length_a   1.000
_cell.length_b   1.000
_cell.length_c   1.000
_cell.angle_alpha   90.00
_cell.angle_beta   90.00
_cell.angle_gamma   90.00
#
_symmetry.space_group_name_H-M   'P 1'
#
loop_
_entity.id
_entity.type
_entity.pdbx_description
1 polymer ?
#
loop_
_entity_poly.entity_id
_entity_poly.type
_entity_poly.pdbx_seq_one_letter_code
_entity_poly.pdbx_strand_id
1 'polypeptide(L)'
;MDSRKGKVLLVTSRGTGRWIVPKGWPMPGRSLADAAKQEAWEEAGVRGKVDQDAVGTYHYDKQQDRGFAIPVEVHVFVLEVDGLVDEFPEDSQRKRRWYSPERAAELVAETGLKKLLRALPAKAGKQA
;
A
#
# COMPACT_ATOMS: atom_id res chain seq x y z
N MET A 1 -7.30 -2.60 3.58
CA MET A 1 -7.90 -2.06 4.80
C MET A 1 -8.64 -3.18 5.51
N ASP A 2 -8.58 -3.24 6.83
CA ASP A 2 -9.52 -4.00 7.65
C ASP A 2 -10.60 -2.99 8.09
N SER A 3 -11.72 -2.91 7.35
CA SER A 3 -12.79 -1.92 7.62
C SER A 3 -13.42 -2.11 9.00
N ARG A 4 -13.43 -3.36 9.51
CA ARG A 4 -13.98 -3.68 10.84
C ARG A 4 -13.14 -3.05 11.94
N LYS A 5 -11.82 -2.98 11.77
CA LYS A 5 -10.89 -2.38 12.74
C LYS A 5 -10.45 -0.96 12.38
N GLY A 6 -10.81 -0.47 11.19
CA GLY A 6 -10.33 0.82 10.68
C GLY A 6 -8.81 0.86 10.56
N LYS A 7 -8.17 -0.24 10.14
CA LYS A 7 -6.71 -0.35 10.03
C LYS A 7 -6.24 -0.49 8.59
N VAL A 8 -5.06 0.03 8.31
CA VAL A 8 -4.36 -0.10 7.04
C VAL A 8 -3.11 -0.98 7.20
N LEU A 9 -2.80 -1.76 6.18
CA LEU A 9 -1.62 -2.62 6.17
C LEU A 9 -0.51 -1.91 5.41
N LEU A 10 0.64 -1.76 6.05
CA LEU A 10 1.87 -1.31 5.38
C LEU A 10 2.84 -2.47 5.26
N VAL A 11 3.70 -2.39 4.24
CA VAL A 11 4.87 -3.25 4.07
C VAL A 11 6.14 -2.40 4.04
N THR A 12 7.28 -3.03 4.22
CA THR A 12 8.59 -2.37 4.07
C THR A 12 9.08 -2.48 2.62
N SER A 13 9.76 -1.44 2.14
CA SER A 13 10.48 -1.49 0.87
C SER A 13 11.71 -2.39 0.96
N ARG A 14 12.03 -3.10 -0.11
CA ARG A 14 13.19 -4.04 -0.14
C ARG A 14 14.55 -3.36 0.06
N GLY A 15 14.73 -2.16 -0.52
CA GLY A 15 16.03 -1.48 -0.49
C GLY A 15 16.29 -0.70 0.80
N THR A 16 15.34 0.13 1.22
CA THR A 16 15.54 1.09 2.33
C THR A 16 14.82 0.72 3.61
N GLY A 17 13.96 -0.31 3.60
CA GLY A 17 13.15 -0.71 4.75
C GLY A 17 12.09 0.32 5.16
N ARG A 18 11.80 1.33 4.32
CA ARG A 18 10.77 2.33 4.60
C ARG A 18 9.39 1.72 4.50
N TRP A 19 8.46 2.17 5.35
CA TRP A 19 7.07 1.76 5.26
C TRP A 19 6.39 2.37 4.03
N ILE A 20 5.67 1.53 3.29
CA ILE A 20 4.93 1.86 2.09
C ILE A 20 3.60 1.09 2.06
N VAL A 21 2.68 1.51 1.19
CA VAL A 21 1.59 0.63 0.74
C VAL A 21 2.11 -0.30 -0.37
N PRO A 22 1.57 -1.52 -0.51
CA PRO A 22 1.90 -2.38 -1.63
C PRO A 22 1.61 -1.70 -2.97
N LYS A 23 2.55 -1.77 -3.91
CA LYS A 23 2.42 -1.07 -5.19
C LYS A 23 3.36 -1.65 -6.24
N GLY A 24 2.94 -1.56 -7.50
CA GLY A 24 3.76 -1.96 -8.63
C GLY A 24 3.40 -1.25 -9.91
N TRP A 25 3.90 -1.76 -11.02
CA TRP A 25 3.66 -1.20 -12.34
C TRP A 25 2.36 -1.74 -12.94
N PRO A 26 1.74 -1.01 -13.88
CA PRO A 26 0.62 -1.53 -14.66
C PRO A 26 0.97 -2.87 -15.32
N MET A 27 0.02 -3.80 -15.27
CA MET A 27 0.17 -5.15 -15.80
C MET A 27 -0.68 -5.33 -17.06
N PRO A 28 -0.15 -5.91 -18.15
CA PRO A 28 -0.94 -6.17 -19.36
C PRO A 28 -2.19 -7.00 -19.07
N GLY A 29 -3.33 -6.58 -19.62
CA GLY A 29 -4.61 -7.27 -19.46
C GLY A 29 -5.28 -7.13 -18.09
N ARG A 30 -4.82 -6.22 -17.22
CA ARG A 30 -5.41 -5.95 -15.90
C ARG A 30 -5.76 -4.47 -15.74
N SER A 31 -6.80 -4.20 -14.95
CA SER A 31 -7.04 -2.83 -14.46
C SER A 31 -5.94 -2.43 -13.47
N LEU A 32 -5.78 -1.12 -13.22
CA LEU A 32 -4.84 -0.63 -12.20
C LEU A 32 -5.20 -1.15 -10.80
N ALA A 33 -6.50 -1.27 -10.50
CA ALA A 33 -6.98 -1.84 -9.25
C ALA A 33 -6.59 -3.33 -9.13
N ASP A 34 -6.76 -4.11 -10.20
CA ASP A 34 -6.38 -5.53 -10.21
C ASP A 34 -4.86 -5.74 -10.15
N ALA A 35 -4.08 -4.85 -10.76
CA ALA A 35 -2.63 -4.82 -10.59
C ALA A 35 -2.25 -4.49 -9.12
N ALA A 36 -2.86 -3.47 -8.51
CA ALA A 36 -2.63 -3.14 -7.10
C ALA A 36 -3.02 -4.29 -6.16
N LYS A 37 -4.09 -5.03 -6.48
CA LYS A 37 -4.49 -6.24 -5.76
C LYS A 37 -3.47 -7.37 -5.91
N GLN A 38 -2.94 -7.57 -7.11
CA GLN A 38 -1.89 -8.56 -7.37
C GLN A 38 -0.64 -8.23 -6.54
N GLU A 39 -0.19 -6.97 -6.56
CA GLU A 39 0.95 -6.49 -5.77
C GLU A 39 0.72 -6.64 -4.26
N ALA A 40 -0.49 -6.39 -3.77
CA ALA A 40 -0.83 -6.64 -2.37
C ALA A 40 -0.75 -8.13 -1.99
N TRP A 41 -1.03 -9.04 -2.92
CA TRP A 41 -0.80 -10.46 -2.70
C TRP A 41 0.70 -10.80 -2.71
N GLU A 42 1.46 -10.31 -3.69
CA GLU A 42 2.89 -10.59 -3.85
C GLU A 42 3.74 -10.02 -2.71
N GLU A 43 3.50 -8.75 -2.36
CA GLU A 43 4.32 -8.02 -1.39
C GLU A 43 3.85 -8.21 0.06
N ALA A 44 2.58 -8.56 0.28
CA ALA A 44 1.97 -8.55 1.60
C ALA A 44 1.13 -9.77 1.95
N GLY A 45 0.98 -10.76 1.06
CA GLY A 45 0.19 -11.96 1.28
C GLY A 45 -1.31 -11.69 1.49
N VAL A 46 -1.82 -10.58 0.96
CA VAL A 46 -3.21 -10.15 1.15
C VAL A 46 -4.17 -10.94 0.25
N ARG A 47 -5.28 -11.40 0.83
CA ARG A 47 -6.46 -11.88 0.10
C ARG A 47 -7.64 -10.97 0.39
N GLY A 48 -8.43 -10.67 -0.63
CA GLY A 48 -9.55 -9.75 -0.48
C GLY A 48 -10.15 -9.28 -1.79
N LYS A 49 -10.99 -8.24 -1.68
CA LYS A 49 -11.67 -7.59 -2.81
C LYS A 49 -11.15 -6.16 -2.94
N VAL A 50 -10.82 -5.76 -4.16
CA VAL A 50 -10.36 -4.41 -4.46
C VAL A 50 -11.51 -3.61 -5.06
N ASP A 51 -11.66 -2.36 -4.62
CA ASP A 51 -12.52 -1.39 -5.27
C ASP A 51 -11.89 -0.96 -6.61
N GLN A 52 -12.70 -0.84 -7.64
CA GLN A 52 -12.22 -0.37 -8.95
C GLN A 52 -12.02 1.14 -8.98
N ASP A 53 -12.67 1.87 -8.07
CA ASP A 53 -12.47 3.31 -7.93
C ASP A 53 -11.24 3.61 -7.06
N ALA A 54 -10.36 4.47 -7.58
CA ALA A 54 -9.21 4.93 -6.82
C ALA A 54 -9.65 5.91 -5.73
N VAL A 55 -9.10 5.77 -4.52
CA VAL A 55 -9.29 6.78 -3.45
C VAL A 55 -8.53 8.07 -3.73
N GLY A 56 -7.58 8.03 -4.66
CA GLY A 56 -6.87 9.18 -5.17
C GLY A 56 -5.53 8.79 -5.77
N THR A 57 -4.79 9.81 -6.22
CA THR A 57 -3.44 9.64 -6.75
C THR A 57 -2.43 10.47 -5.97
N TYR A 58 -1.17 10.06 -6.03
CA TYR A 58 -0.06 10.90 -5.59
C TYR A 58 1.14 10.76 -6.52
N HIS A 59 1.98 11.78 -6.54
CA HIS A 59 3.19 11.82 -7.35
C HIS A 59 4.44 11.68 -6.50
N TYR A 60 5.45 11.00 -7.02
CA TYR A 60 6.79 11.03 -6.46
C TYR A 60 7.86 10.77 -7.53
N ASP A 61 9.07 11.21 -7.23
CA ASP A 61 10.23 10.98 -8.08
C ASP A 61 10.87 9.63 -7.73
N LYS A 62 10.71 8.65 -8.63
CA LYS A 62 11.34 7.34 -8.50
C LYS A 62 12.77 7.41 -9.00
N GLN A 63 13.70 7.48 -8.05
CA GLN A 63 15.15 7.39 -8.32
C GLN A 63 15.48 6.06 -9.01
N GLN A 64 16.27 6.13 -10.08
CA GLN A 64 16.80 4.99 -10.80
C GLN A 64 18.27 4.77 -10.42
N ASP A 65 18.75 3.54 -10.59
CA ASP A 65 20.13 3.15 -10.25
C ASP A 65 21.20 3.97 -11.00
N ARG A 66 20.83 4.59 -12.13
CA ARG A 66 21.71 5.43 -12.95
C ARG A 66 21.67 6.92 -12.60
N GLY A 67 21.10 7.29 -11.45
CA GLY A 67 21.17 8.66 -10.91
C GLY A 67 20.18 9.67 -11.51
N PHE A 68 19.22 9.22 -12.31
CA PHE A 68 18.10 10.06 -12.77
C PHE A 68 16.80 9.64 -12.07
N ALA A 69 15.91 10.61 -11.87
CA ALA A 69 14.59 10.38 -11.33
C ALA A 69 13.55 10.31 -12.46
N ILE A 70 12.60 9.39 -12.34
CA ILE A 70 11.42 9.34 -13.19
C ILE A 70 10.23 9.83 -12.36
N PRO A 71 9.49 10.85 -12.81
CA PRO A 71 8.24 11.24 -12.16
C PRO A 71 7.21 10.12 -12.34
N VAL A 72 6.65 9.64 -11.23
CA VAL A 72 5.66 8.56 -11.22
C VAL A 72 4.39 9.05 -10.55
N GLU A 73 3.25 8.84 -11.21
CA GLU A 73 1.94 8.90 -10.59
C GLU A 73 1.54 7.51 -10.05
N VAL A 74 1.04 7.48 -8.82
CA VAL A 74 0.56 6.26 -8.16
C VAL A 74 -0.93 6.42 -7.90
N HIS A 75 -1.73 5.48 -8.43
CA HIS A 75 -3.14 5.33 -8.10
C HIS A 75 -3.29 4.45 -6.87
N VAL A 76 -4.03 4.92 -5.87
CA VAL A 76 -4.27 4.20 -4.62
C VAL A 76 -5.69 3.67 -4.60
N PHE A 77 -5.86 2.38 -4.31
CA PHE A 77 -7.15 1.71 -4.27
C PHE A 77 -7.37 1.11 -2.89
N VAL A 78 -8.63 1.02 -2.46
CA VAL A 78 -8.99 0.28 -1.24
C VAL A 78 -9.13 -1.19 -1.59
N LEU A 79 -8.36 -2.02 -0.91
CA LEU A 79 -8.52 -3.46 -0.90
C LEU A 79 -9.05 -3.89 0.46
N GLU A 80 -10.29 -4.36 0.52
CA GLU A 80 -10.88 -4.92 1.73
C GLU A 80 -10.31 -6.29 2.02
N VAL A 81 -9.61 -6.43 3.15
CA VAL A 81 -8.82 -7.62 3.47
C VAL A 81 -9.70 -8.68 4.13
N ASP A 82 -9.88 -9.78 3.41
CA ASP A 82 -10.60 -10.97 3.89
C ASP A 82 -9.67 -11.89 4.69
N GLY A 83 -8.37 -11.92 4.35
CA GLY A 83 -7.38 -12.74 5.03
C GLY A 83 -5.94 -12.39 4.67
N LEU A 84 -5.03 -12.85 5.52
CA LEU A 84 -3.58 -12.79 5.28
C LEU A 84 -3.04 -14.21 5.22
N VAL A 85 -2.18 -14.48 4.24
CA VAL A 85 -1.44 -15.74 4.12
C VAL A 85 -0.01 -15.51 4.61
N ASP A 86 0.59 -16.52 5.22
CA ASP A 86 1.95 -16.45 5.75
C ASP A 86 3.02 -16.81 4.71
N GLU A 87 2.70 -17.74 3.80
CA GLU A 87 3.54 -18.06 2.63
C GLU A 87 3.04 -17.28 1.39
N PHE A 88 3.88 -16.39 0.88
CA PHE A 88 3.58 -15.56 -0.30
C PHE A 88 4.89 -15.11 -0.97
N PRO A 89 4.86 -14.65 -2.25
CA PRO A 89 6.07 -14.49 -3.06
C PRO A 89 7.21 -13.67 -2.43
N GLU A 90 6.90 -12.65 -1.63
CA GLU A 90 7.90 -11.79 -0.98
C GLU A 90 7.91 -11.85 0.56
N ASP A 91 7.40 -12.94 1.15
CA ASP A 91 7.31 -13.13 2.61
C ASP A 91 8.62 -12.95 3.37
N SER A 92 9.72 -13.40 2.78
CA SER A 92 11.08 -13.33 3.33
C SER A 92 11.78 -12.00 3.03
N GLN A 93 11.18 -11.15 2.18
CA GLN A 93 11.78 -9.89 1.73
C GLN A 93 11.16 -8.68 2.43
N ARG A 94 9.99 -8.83 3.07
CA ARG A 94 9.22 -7.71 3.62
C ARG A 94 8.66 -7.99 5.01
N LYS A 95 8.71 -6.96 5.84
CA LYS A 95 7.87 -6.87 7.04
C LYS A 95 6.53 -6.25 6.68
N ARG A 96 5.43 -6.78 7.22
CA ARG A 96 4.07 -6.21 7.14
C ARG A 96 3.53 -5.88 8.52
N ARG A 97 2.79 -4.78 8.68
CA ARG A 97 2.13 -4.44 9.95
C ARG A 97 0.88 -3.59 9.72
N TRP A 98 -0.11 -3.83 10.57
CA TRP A 98 -1.35 -3.06 10.64
C TRP A 98 -1.18 -1.81 11.49
N TYR A 99 -1.67 -0.68 10.99
CA TYR A 99 -1.63 0.62 11.65
C TYR A 99 -3.00 1.30 11.57
N SER A 100 -3.25 2.28 12.46
CA SER A 100 -4.32 3.25 12.19
C SER A 100 -3.95 4.11 10.98
N PRO A 101 -4.91 4.72 10.27
CA PRO A 101 -4.61 5.57 9.12
C PRO A 101 -3.71 6.76 9.48
N GLU A 102 -3.89 7.36 10.66
CA GLU A 102 -3.06 8.46 11.18
C GLU A 102 -1.61 8.00 11.38
N ARG A 103 -1.42 6.87 12.05
CA ARG A 103 -0.07 6.34 12.31
C ARG A 103 0.61 5.91 11.01
N ALA A 104 -0.13 5.32 10.09
CA ALA A 104 0.38 4.98 8.77
C ALA A 104 0.87 6.23 8.01
N ALA A 105 0.12 7.33 8.08
CA ALA A 105 0.50 8.60 7.46
C ALA A 105 1.78 9.21 8.07
N GLU A 106 2.12 8.90 9.32
CA GLU A 106 3.39 9.32 9.91
C GLU A 106 4.58 8.47 9.44
N LEU A 107 4.34 7.21 9.09
CA LEU A 107 5.38 6.24 8.76
C LEU A 107 5.81 6.26 7.28
N VAL A 108 4.92 6.65 6.38
CA VAL A 108 5.23 6.78 4.94
C VAL A 108 5.97 8.10 4.65
N ALA A 109 6.69 8.18 3.53
CA ALA A 109 7.48 9.37 3.21
C ALA A 109 6.67 10.39 2.39
N GLU A 110 5.87 9.91 1.45
CA GLU A 110 5.28 10.68 0.37
C GLU A 110 4.09 11.52 0.87
N THR A 111 4.21 12.85 0.81
CA THR A 111 3.19 13.78 1.32
C THR A 111 1.79 13.54 0.73
N GLY A 112 1.70 13.16 -0.55
CA GLY A 112 0.41 12.81 -1.16
C GLY A 112 -0.20 11.56 -0.54
N LEU A 113 0.59 10.51 -0.33
CA LEU A 113 0.13 9.30 0.36
C LEU A 113 -0.28 9.59 1.81
N LYS A 114 0.43 10.48 2.52
CA LYS A 114 0.03 10.91 3.88
C LYS A 114 -1.37 11.52 3.89
N LYS A 115 -1.69 12.36 2.89
CA LYS A 115 -3.02 12.99 2.77
C LYS A 115 -4.10 11.94 2.52
N LEU A 116 -3.85 11.01 1.60
CA LEU A 116 -4.79 9.92 1.29
C LEU A 116 -5.07 9.05 2.53
N LEU A 117 -4.01 8.66 3.25
CA LEU A 117 -4.15 7.86 4.47
C LEU A 117 -4.95 8.58 5.55
N ARG A 118 -4.73 9.88 5.76
CA ARG A 118 -5.50 10.68 6.75
C ARG A 118 -6.96 10.89 6.37
N ALA A 119 -7.30 10.77 5.09
CA ALA A 119 -8.68 10.89 4.61
C ALA A 119 -9.47 9.57 4.76
N LEU A 120 -8.80 8.45 5.05
CA LEU A 120 -9.48 7.17 5.27
C LEU A 120 -10.25 7.17 6.59
N PRO A 121 -11.38 6.45 6.66
CA PRO A 121 -12.16 6.37 7.89
C PRO A 121 -11.37 5.64 8.98
N ALA A 122 -11.08 6.34 10.07
CA ALA A 122 -10.50 5.73 11.27
C ALA A 122 -11.59 5.31 12.25
N LYS A 123 -11.42 4.16 12.90
CA LYS A 123 -12.21 3.82 14.09
C LYS A 123 -11.46 4.27 15.33
N ALA A 124 -12.17 4.83 16.30
CA ALA A 124 -11.63 5.17 17.62
C ALA A 124 -11.18 3.88 18.33
N GLY A 125 -9.90 3.53 18.19
CA GLY A 125 -9.30 2.35 18.79
C GLY A 125 -7.84 2.61 19.13
N LYS A 126 -7.39 2.10 20.27
CA LYS A 126 -6.05 2.34 20.84
C LYS A 126 -4.95 2.16 19.77
N GLN A 127 -4.02 3.12 19.77
CA GLN A 127 -2.81 3.10 18.95
C GLN A 127 -2.05 1.79 19.21
N ALA A 128 -1.66 1.10 18.13
CA ALA A 128 -0.94 -0.17 18.17
C ALA A 128 0.56 0.02 17.89
#